data_AF-A0A3D0WFP5-F1
#
_entry.id   AF-A0A3D0WFP5-F1
#
_cell.length_a   1.000
_cell.length_b   1.000
_cell.length_c   1.000
_cell.angle_alpha   90.00
_cell.angle_beta   90.00
_cell.angle_gamma   90.00
#
_symmetry.space_group_name_H-M   'P 1'
#
loop_
_entity.id
_entity.type
_entity.pdbx_description
1 polymer ?
#
loop_
_entity_poly.entity_id
_entity_poly.type
_entity_poly.pdbx_seq_one_letter_code
_entity_poly.pdbx_strand_id
1 'polypeptide(L)'
;MTDWLNKYEQTRDRLEAENAYDRSAERDACGVGLVCSIDGTPRRDVVEYAIRSLKAVAHRGAVDPDGLSGDGAGVMCELPQGFFADQVASIGQSVRPGPICVGQVFLPRTDLGAQDRARAIVETE
;
A
#
# COMPACT_ATOMS: atom_id res chain seq x y z
N MET A 1 -5.69 15.95 -31.03
CA MET A 1 -5.33 14.60 -30.56
C MET A 1 -3.82 14.51 -30.63
N THR A 2 -3.14 14.21 -29.52
CA THR A 2 -1.68 14.21 -29.44
C THR A 2 -1.08 13.14 -30.36
N ASP A 3 0.03 13.44 -31.04
CA ASP A 3 0.73 12.55 -31.99
C ASP A 3 0.95 11.12 -31.45
N TRP A 4 1.24 11.02 -30.15
CA TRP A 4 1.38 9.75 -29.45
C TRP A 4 0.12 8.88 -29.47
N LEU A 5 -1.08 9.47 -29.37
CA LEU A 5 -2.33 8.70 -29.32
C LEU A 5 -2.60 8.06 -30.69
N ASN A 6 -2.42 8.81 -31.78
CA ASN A 6 -2.55 8.29 -33.13
C ASN A 6 -1.57 7.14 -33.39
N LYS A 7 -0.32 7.29 -32.91
CA LYS A 7 0.71 6.24 -33.02
C LYS A 7 0.35 4.99 -32.22
N TYR A 8 -0.19 5.15 -31.01
CA TYR A 8 -0.67 4.04 -30.20
C TYR A 8 -1.81 3.29 -30.90
N GLU A 9 -2.83 4.01 -31.38
CA GLU A 9 -3.99 3.41 -32.05
C GLU A 9 -3.59 2.62 -33.31
N GLN A 10 -2.74 3.21 -34.17
CA GLN A 10 -2.23 2.52 -35.37
C GLN A 10 -1.43 1.27 -35.02
N THR A 11 -0.60 1.33 -33.98
CA THR A 11 0.22 0.18 -33.56
C THR A 11 -0.66 -0.94 -32.99
N ARG A 12 -1.61 -0.58 -32.13
CA ARG A 12 -2.59 -1.48 -31.53
C ARG A 12 -3.42 -2.19 -32.61
N ASP A 13 -4.00 -1.44 -33.54
CA ASP A 13 -4.83 -1.99 -34.62
C ASP A 13 -4.03 -2.95 -35.51
N ARG A 14 -2.76 -2.61 -35.81
CA ARG A 14 -1.86 -3.50 -36.56
C ARG A 14 -1.59 -4.81 -35.82
N LEU A 15 -1.32 -4.74 -34.51
CA LEU A 15 -1.03 -5.93 -33.70
C LEU A 15 -2.25 -6.86 -33.59
N GLU A 16 -3.48 -6.32 -33.51
CA GLU A 16 -4.69 -7.14 -33.56
C GLU A 16 -4.91 -7.80 -34.92
N ALA A 17 -4.71 -7.05 -36.02
CA ALA A 17 -4.84 -7.60 -37.36
C ALA A 17 -3.84 -8.74 -37.63
N GLU A 18 -2.66 -8.67 -37.00
CA GLU A 18 -1.61 -9.70 -37.08
C GLU A 18 -1.78 -10.81 -36.01
N ASN A 19 -2.84 -10.80 -35.20
CA ASN A 19 -3.08 -11.74 -34.08
C ASN A 19 -1.96 -11.75 -33.02
N ALA A 20 -1.19 -10.68 -32.91
CA ALA A 20 -0.13 -10.50 -31.92
C ALA A 20 -0.62 -9.86 -30.61
N TYR A 21 -1.87 -9.38 -30.58
CA TYR A 21 -2.50 -8.70 -29.45
C TYR A 21 -4.03 -8.86 -29.52
N ASP A 22 -4.69 -8.92 -28.36
CA ASP A 22 -6.14 -9.02 -28.23
C ASP A 22 -6.59 -8.11 -27.09
N ARG A 23 -7.32 -7.02 -27.40
CA ARG A 23 -7.87 -6.10 -26.39
C ARG A 23 -8.73 -6.79 -25.35
N SER A 24 -9.46 -7.85 -25.73
CA SER A 24 -10.33 -8.58 -24.80
C SER A 24 -9.56 -9.40 -23.77
N ALA A 25 -8.26 -9.62 -24.00
CA ALA A 25 -7.35 -10.30 -23.09
C ALA A 25 -6.64 -9.34 -22.10
N GLU A 26 -6.80 -8.02 -22.24
CA GLU A 26 -6.25 -7.08 -21.26
C GLU A 26 -6.93 -7.25 -19.90
N ARG A 27 -6.12 -7.38 -18.84
CA ARG A 27 -6.58 -7.50 -17.47
C ARG A 27 -5.77 -6.59 -16.56
N ASP A 28 -6.46 -5.78 -15.76
CA ASP A 28 -5.83 -5.06 -14.67
C ASP A 28 -5.33 -6.05 -13.59
N ALA A 29 -4.06 -5.92 -13.23
CA ALA A 29 -3.34 -6.81 -12.33
C ALA A 29 -3.36 -6.38 -10.85
N CYS A 30 -4.37 -5.63 -10.39
CA CYS A 30 -4.46 -5.16 -9.01
C CYS A 30 -5.80 -5.49 -8.35
N GLY A 31 -5.75 -5.91 -7.08
CA GLY A 31 -6.93 -6.09 -6.23
C GLY A 31 -7.04 -4.98 -5.18
N VAL A 32 -8.23 -4.39 -5.04
CA VAL A 32 -8.56 -3.43 -3.97
C VAL A 32 -9.81 -3.92 -3.24
N GLY A 33 -9.91 -3.66 -1.94
CA GLY A 33 -11.06 -4.05 -1.13
C GLY A 33 -11.16 -3.24 0.17
N LEU A 34 -12.34 -3.31 0.78
CA LEU A 34 -12.66 -2.65 2.04
C LEU A 34 -13.40 -3.65 2.94
N VAL A 35 -13.07 -3.63 4.23
CA VAL A 35 -13.83 -4.31 5.28
C VAL A 35 -14.12 -3.27 6.36
N CYS A 36 -15.37 -3.19 6.82
CA CYS A 36 -15.78 -2.26 7.87
C CYS A 36 -16.76 -2.91 8.85
N SER A 37 -16.81 -2.39 10.07
CA SER A 37 -17.90 -2.67 11.00
C SER A 37 -19.05 -1.71 10.74
N ILE A 38 -20.24 -2.23 10.42
CA ILE A 38 -21.41 -1.41 10.08
C ILE A 38 -21.89 -0.58 11.28
N ASP A 39 -21.69 -1.10 12.49
CA ASP A 39 -22.03 -0.42 13.75
C ASP A 39 -20.97 0.60 14.22
N GLY A 40 -19.87 0.75 13.46
CA GLY A 40 -18.77 1.65 13.82
C GLY A 40 -17.91 1.20 15.01
N THR A 41 -18.15 0.03 15.59
CA THR A 41 -17.36 -0.47 16.71
C THR A 41 -16.02 -1.02 16.21
N PRO A 42 -14.87 -0.58 16.76
CA PRO A 42 -13.56 -1.14 16.40
C PRO A 42 -13.47 -2.62 16.77
N ARG A 43 -13.02 -3.46 15.83
CA ARG A 43 -12.89 -4.91 16.05
C ARG A 43 -11.64 -5.47 15.39
N ARG A 44 -11.02 -6.45 16.05
CA ARG A 44 -9.80 -7.12 15.55
C ARG A 44 -10.07 -7.93 14.28
N ASP A 45 -11.25 -8.51 14.16
CA ASP A 45 -11.67 -9.35 13.04
C ASP A 45 -11.69 -8.59 11.71
N VAL A 46 -12.03 -7.30 11.71
CA VAL A 46 -11.96 -6.42 10.51
C VAL A 46 -10.56 -6.45 9.90
N VAL A 47 -9.52 -6.31 10.71
CA VAL A 47 -8.12 -6.37 10.26
C VAL A 47 -7.74 -7.79 9.83
N GLU A 48 -8.24 -8.83 10.52
CA GLU A 48 -8.01 -10.22 10.09
C GLU A 48 -8.65 -10.51 8.72
N TYR A 49 -9.87 -10.04 8.48
CA TYR A 49 -10.55 -10.18 7.21
C TYR A 49 -9.80 -9.44 6.10
N ALA A 50 -9.31 -8.22 6.36
CA ALA A 50 -8.48 -7.49 5.40
C ALA A 50 -7.23 -8.31 4.99
N ILE A 51 -6.52 -8.90 5.96
CA ILE A 51 -5.35 -9.74 5.69
C ILE A 51 -5.74 -11.03 4.93
N ARG A 52 -6.85 -11.68 5.29
CA ARG A 52 -7.35 -12.86 4.57
C ARG A 52 -7.69 -12.53 3.12
N SER A 53 -8.31 -11.37 2.88
CA SER A 53 -8.63 -10.88 1.53
C SER A 53 -7.37 -10.63 0.70
N LEU A 54 -6.33 -10.03 1.28
CA LEU A 54 -5.05 -9.83 0.59
C LEU A 54 -4.42 -11.15 0.15
N LYS A 55 -4.49 -12.19 0.99
CA LYS A 55 -4.01 -13.54 0.62
C LYS A 55 -4.80 -14.13 -0.55
N ALA A 56 -6.09 -13.83 -0.66
CA ALA A 56 -6.95 -14.36 -1.71
C ALA A 56 -6.70 -13.71 -3.08
N VAL A 57 -6.13 -12.49 -3.13
CA VAL A 57 -5.86 -11.77 -4.38
C VAL A 57 -4.41 -11.92 -4.88
N ALA A 58 -3.59 -12.75 -4.25
CA ALA A 58 -2.20 -12.97 -4.64
C ALA A 58 -2.04 -13.42 -6.11
N HIS A 59 -3.01 -14.16 -6.65
CA HIS A 59 -3.04 -14.58 -8.05
C HIS A 59 -3.19 -13.42 -9.05
N ARG A 60 -3.54 -12.22 -8.58
CA ARG A 60 -3.64 -11.01 -9.40
C ARG A 60 -2.37 -10.17 -9.36
N GLY A 61 -1.53 -10.32 -8.33
CA GLY A 61 -0.30 -9.55 -8.21
C GLY A 61 0.81 -10.11 -9.10
N ALA A 62 1.72 -9.25 -9.55
CA ALA A 62 2.97 -9.72 -10.13
C ALA A 62 3.82 -10.34 -9.01
N VAL A 63 4.39 -11.50 -9.31
CA VAL A 63 5.31 -12.23 -8.43
C VAL A 63 6.62 -12.33 -9.18
N ASP A 64 7.70 -11.88 -8.54
CA ASP A 64 9.04 -12.01 -9.11
C ASP A 64 9.49 -13.48 -9.13
N PRO A 65 10.45 -13.84 -10.00
CA PRO A 65 10.96 -15.20 -10.10
C PRO A 65 11.61 -15.75 -8.81
N ASP A 66 11.94 -14.88 -7.85
CA ASP A 66 12.51 -15.27 -6.56
C ASP A 66 11.49 -15.93 -5.61
N GLY A 67 10.19 -15.85 -5.93
CA GLY A 67 9.10 -16.38 -5.11
C GLY A 67 8.90 -15.65 -3.77
N LEU A 68 9.58 -14.52 -3.58
CA LEU A 68 9.56 -13.71 -2.35
C LEU A 68 9.07 -12.29 -2.62
N SER A 69 9.47 -11.72 -3.75
CA SER A 69 9.18 -10.35 -4.13
C SER A 69 7.90 -10.26 -4.96
N GLY A 70 7.22 -9.14 -4.80
CA GLY A 70 6.07 -8.75 -5.61
C GLY A 70 5.93 -7.23 -5.59
N ASP A 71 5.13 -6.68 -6.49
CA ASP A 71 5.05 -5.23 -6.73
C ASP A 71 4.63 -4.43 -5.48
N GLY A 72 3.81 -5.03 -4.62
CA GLY A 72 3.44 -4.45 -3.33
C GLY A 72 2.07 -4.90 -2.83
N ALA A 73 1.91 -4.88 -1.51
CA ALA A 73 0.63 -5.08 -0.82
C ALA A 73 0.59 -4.20 0.43
N GLY A 74 -0.60 -3.75 0.83
CA GLY A 74 -0.75 -2.88 1.99
C GLY A 74 -2.14 -2.98 2.62
N VAL A 75 -2.23 -2.66 3.91
CA VAL A 75 -3.48 -2.50 4.65
C VAL A 75 -3.46 -1.13 5.31
N MET A 76 -4.50 -0.34 5.08
CA MET A 76 -4.78 0.86 5.85
C MET A 76 -5.83 0.51 6.91
N CYS A 77 -5.54 0.86 8.17
CA CYS A 77 -6.45 0.64 9.30
C CYS A 77 -6.39 1.84 10.25
N GLU A 78 -7.39 1.93 11.13
CA GLU A 78 -7.38 2.93 12.21
C GLU A 78 -6.19 2.70 13.14
N LEU A 79 -5.64 3.78 13.67
CA LEU A 79 -4.49 3.70 14.57
C LEU A 79 -4.90 3.02 15.89
N PRO A 80 -4.32 1.86 16.25
CA PRO A 80 -4.68 1.14 17.47
C PRO A 80 -4.17 1.88 18.70
N GLN A 81 -4.98 2.78 19.25
CA GLN A 81 -4.61 3.67 20.34
C GLN A 81 -4.04 2.94 21.56
N GLY A 82 -4.65 1.81 21.95
CA GLY A 82 -4.16 0.98 23.07
C GLY A 82 -2.74 0.46 22.85
N PHE A 83 -2.44 -0.04 21.65
CA PHE A 83 -1.10 -0.53 21.30
C PHE A 83 -0.04 0.56 21.41
N PHE A 84 -0.33 1.77 20.91
CA PHE A 84 0.62 2.88 21.01
C PHE A 84 0.69 3.49 22.41
N ALA A 85 -0.40 3.47 23.17
CA ALA A 85 -0.39 3.87 24.58
C ALA A 85 0.54 2.97 25.41
N ASP A 86 0.49 1.65 25.18
CA ASP A 86 1.39 0.70 25.84
C ASP A 86 2.86 0.98 25.48
N GLN A 87 3.15 1.33 24.22
CA GLN A 87 4.50 1.71 23.79
C GLN A 87 5.00 2.97 24.49
N VAL A 88 4.16 4.00 24.63
CA VAL A 88 4.49 5.24 25.37
C VAL A 88 4.78 4.93 26.85
N ALA A 89 3.96 4.07 27.47
CA ALA A 89 4.18 3.65 28.84
C ALA A 89 5.48 2.84 29.02
N SER A 90 5.84 2.00 28.04
CA SER A 90 7.06 1.16 28.10
C SER A 90 8.37 1.97 28.18
N ILE A 91 8.37 3.21 27.67
CA ILE A 91 9.51 4.13 27.75
C ILE A 91 9.44 5.08 28.95
N GLY A 92 8.53 4.82 29.91
CA GLY A 92 8.37 5.59 31.14
C GLY A 92 7.66 6.93 30.96
N GLN A 93 6.97 7.14 29.84
CA GLN A 93 6.19 8.35 29.58
C GLN A 93 4.71 8.13 29.88
N SER A 94 4.00 9.21 30.19
CA SER A 94 2.53 9.19 30.31
C SER A 94 1.89 9.65 29.00
N VAL A 95 0.76 9.01 28.66
CA VAL A 95 -0.04 9.40 27.48
C VAL A 95 -0.65 10.77 27.75
N ARG A 96 -0.48 11.69 26.79
CA ARG A 96 -1.07 13.03 26.85
C ARG A 96 -2.58 12.96 26.57
N PRO A 97 -3.38 13.92 27.07
CA PRO A 97 -4.80 13.99 26.72
C PRO A 97 -5.01 14.09 25.20
N GLY A 98 -5.96 13.31 24.68
CA GLY A 98 -6.29 13.26 23.26
C GLY A 98 -5.80 11.98 22.55
N PRO A 99 -6.07 11.84 21.26
CA PRO A 99 -5.58 10.70 20.48
C PRO A 99 -4.07 10.79 20.26
N ILE A 100 -3.41 9.64 20.26
CA ILE A 100 -2.04 9.51 19.77
C ILE A 100 -2.10 9.61 18.24
N CYS A 101 -1.16 10.35 17.66
CA CYS A 101 -0.93 10.43 16.22
C CYS A 101 0.39 9.74 15.87
N VAL A 102 0.44 9.09 14.70
CA VAL A 102 1.65 8.40 14.21
C VAL A 102 1.88 8.78 12.75
N GLY A 103 3.12 9.17 12.44
CA GLY A 103 3.62 9.30 11.08
C GLY A 103 4.39 8.04 10.69
N GLN A 104 3.91 7.30 9.68
CA GLN A 104 4.65 6.19 9.09
C GLN A 104 5.50 6.72 7.94
N VAL A 105 6.83 6.68 8.09
CA VAL A 105 7.78 7.24 7.11
C VAL A 105 8.84 6.21 6.70
N PHE A 106 9.23 6.25 5.42
CA PHE A 106 10.41 5.54 4.94
C PHE A 106 11.60 6.49 4.90
N LEU A 107 12.72 6.07 5.49
CA LEU A 107 13.95 6.84 5.55
C LEU A 107 15.05 6.16 4.72
N PRO A 108 16.09 6.91 4.29
CA PRO A 108 17.28 6.33 3.68
C PRO A 108 17.89 5.23 4.57
N ARG A 109 18.06 4.02 4.02
CA ARG A 109 18.53 2.85 4.78
C ARG A 109 20.06 2.77 4.91
N THR A 110 20.79 3.25 3.91
CA THR A 110 22.24 3.04 3.77
C THR A 110 23.08 4.31 3.90
N ASP A 111 22.44 5.47 4.02
CA ASP A 111 23.10 6.75 4.27
C ASP A 111 22.56 7.32 5.59
N LEU A 112 23.35 7.14 6.65
CA LEU A 112 23.00 7.60 8.00
C LEU A 112 22.93 9.13 8.08
N GLY A 113 23.78 9.85 7.34
CA GLY A 113 23.74 11.31 7.30
C GLY A 113 22.47 11.82 6.63
N ALA A 114 22.00 11.15 5.57
CA ALA A 114 20.71 11.45 4.96
C ALA A 114 19.52 11.06 5.86
N GLN A 115 19.63 9.96 6.59
CA GLN A 115 18.63 9.53 7.56
C GLN A 115 18.44 10.57 8.68
N ASP A 116 19.53 11.06 9.26
CA ASP A 116 19.49 12.07 10.33
C ASP A 116 18.91 13.40 9.82
N ARG A 117 19.30 13.83 8.62
CA ARG A 117 18.71 15.02 7.99
C ARG A 117 17.20 14.85 7.76
N ALA A 118 16.77 13.70 7.25
CA ALA A 118 15.36 13.43 7.01
C ALA A 118 14.55 13.42 8.31
N ARG A 119 15.07 12.84 9.39
CA ARG A 119 14.44 12.89 10.72
C ARG A 119 14.34 14.31 11.25
N ALA A 120 15.40 15.10 11.14
CA ALA A 120 15.39 16.49 11.57
C ALA A 120 14.32 17.31 10.85
N ILE A 121 14.13 17.09 9.54
CA ILE A 121 13.06 17.74 8.77
C ILE A 121 11.68 17.35 9.31
N VAL A 122 11.43 16.05 9.50
CA VAL A 122 10.13 15.54 10.01
C VAL A 122 9.82 16.03 11.42
N GLU A 123 10.83 16.20 12.28
CA GLU A 123 10.65 16.70 13.65
C GLU A 123 10.45 18.22 13.72
N THR A 124 10.88 18.96 12.69
CA THR A 124 10.84 20.44 12.66
C THR A 124 9.52 20.99 12.09
N GLU A 125 8.97 20.33 11.09
CA GLU A 125 7.72 20.72 10.39
C GLU A 125 6.47 20.14 11.07
#